data_AF-A0A7X9X096-F1
#
_entry.id   AF-A0A7X9X096-F1
#
_cell.length_a   1.000
_cell.length_b   1.000
_cell.length_c   1.000
_cell.angle_alpha   90.00
_cell.angle_beta   90.00
_cell.angle_gamma   90.00
#
_symmetry.space_group_name_H-M   'P 1'
#
loop_
_entity.id
_entity.type
_entity.pdbx_description
1 polymer ?
#
loop_
_entity_poly.entity_id
_entity_poly.type
_entity_poly.pdbx_seq_one_letter_code
_entity_poly.pdbx_strand_id
1 'polypeptide(L)'
;MHEDDEDAFADNHAERAQARALGERARDGGLRFEAYLTSDQADWLLQRVERGLFHDPSEAVFAIVQNFIELEPHRDLRDELLRRMLDVSAADLESSRPADEVFDELHRELAKPRPEPARWEKIAR
;
A
#
# COMPACT_ATOMS: atom_id res chain seq x y z
N MET A 1 28.85 -1.99 -9.57
CA MET A 1 27.55 -2.52 -9.14
C MET A 1 26.73 -2.66 -10.40
N HIS A 2 26.38 -3.88 -10.78
CA HIS A 2 25.81 -4.19 -12.09
C HIS A 2 24.33 -3.81 -12.12
N GLU A 3 23.91 -3.07 -13.15
CA GLU A 3 22.49 -2.75 -13.44
C GLU A 3 21.68 -4.03 -13.75
N ASP A 4 22.35 -5.16 -13.98
CA ASP A 4 21.76 -6.44 -14.34
C ASP A 4 21.13 -7.22 -13.15
N ASP A 5 21.45 -6.89 -11.89
CA ASP A 5 20.92 -7.59 -10.71
C ASP A 5 19.50 -7.11 -10.31
N GLU A 6 19.05 -5.93 -10.77
CA GLU A 6 17.69 -5.42 -10.51
C GLU A 6 16.62 -6.10 -11.39
N ASP A 7 17.00 -6.63 -12.55
CA ASP A 7 16.06 -7.23 -13.51
C ASP A 7 15.75 -8.71 -13.21
N ALA A 8 16.54 -9.38 -12.36
CA ALA A 8 16.38 -10.81 -12.09
C ALA A 8 15.24 -11.16 -11.11
N PHE A 9 14.78 -10.19 -10.30
CA PHE A 9 13.80 -10.43 -9.22
C PHE A 9 12.41 -9.86 -9.49
N ALA A 10 12.24 -9.07 -10.55
CA ALA A 10 11.01 -8.34 -10.80
C ALA A 10 10.33 -8.84 -12.07
N ASP A 11 9.37 -9.75 -11.94
CA ASP A 11 8.48 -10.23 -13.00
C ASP A 11 7.47 -9.15 -13.47
N ASN A 12 7.85 -7.87 -13.40
CA ASN A 12 7.01 -6.71 -13.68
C ASN A 12 7.59 -5.81 -14.79
N HIS A 13 8.32 -6.41 -15.74
CA HIS A 13 8.98 -5.66 -16.81
C HIS A 13 7.98 -4.85 -17.67
N ALA A 14 6.78 -5.40 -17.90
CA ALA A 14 5.73 -4.71 -18.65
C ALA A 14 5.24 -3.44 -17.93
N GLU A 15 5.07 -3.51 -16.61
CA GLU A 15 4.65 -2.42 -15.74
C GLU A 15 5.73 -1.34 -15.67
N ARG A 16 7.01 -1.72 -15.56
CA ARG A 16 8.13 -0.78 -15.60
C ARG A 16 8.22 -0.07 -16.95
N ALA A 17 7.99 -0.78 -18.05
CA ALA A 17 7.93 -0.18 -19.39
C ALA A 17 6.76 0.80 -19.52
N GLN A 18 5.58 0.43 -19.00
CA GLN A 18 4.42 1.32 -18.97
C GLN A 18 4.69 2.58 -18.15
N ALA A 19 5.27 2.45 -16.95
CA ALA A 19 5.63 3.58 -16.09
C ALA A 19 6.58 4.55 -16.81
N ARG A 20 7.61 4.03 -17.50
CA ARG A 20 8.52 4.85 -18.32
C ARG A 20 7.77 5.60 -19.44
N ALA A 21 6.89 4.91 -20.15
CA ALA A 21 6.11 5.51 -21.24
C ALA A 21 5.13 6.60 -20.77
N LEU A 22 4.63 6.50 -19.53
CA LEU A 22 3.69 7.46 -18.95
C LEU A 22 4.38 8.69 -18.32
N GLY A 23 5.70 8.63 -18.07
CA GLY A 23 6.41 9.56 -17.21
C GLY A 23 6.32 11.03 -17.62
N GLU A 24 6.52 11.36 -18.90
CA GLU A 24 6.43 12.76 -19.38
C GLU A 24 5.04 13.34 -19.16
N ARG A 25 4.01 12.63 -19.60
CA ARG A 25 2.62 13.07 -19.43
C ARG A 25 2.22 13.19 -17.95
N ALA A 26 2.74 12.30 -17.11
CA ALA A 26 2.47 12.33 -15.68
C ALA A 26 3.11 13.54 -14.99
N ARG A 27 4.30 13.98 -15.43
CA ARG A 27 4.94 15.21 -14.92
C ARG A 27 4.14 16.46 -15.29
N ASP A 28 3.57 16.48 -16.49
CA ASP A 28 2.83 17.64 -16.98
C ASP A 28 1.39 17.71 -16.46
N GLY A 29 0.72 16.56 -16.31
CA GLY A 29 -0.71 16.48 -16.07
C GLY A 29 -1.14 15.61 -14.88
N GLY A 30 -0.20 15.06 -14.13
CA GLY A 30 -0.48 14.08 -13.08
C GLY A 30 -0.86 12.70 -13.62
N LEU A 31 -1.08 11.75 -12.70
CA LEU A 31 -1.47 10.37 -13.00
C LEU A 31 -2.81 10.05 -12.35
N ARG A 32 -3.76 9.57 -13.15
CA ARG A 32 -5.02 8.99 -12.64
C ARG A 32 -4.96 7.47 -12.77
N PHE A 33 -5.30 6.78 -11.69
CA PHE A 33 -5.41 5.33 -11.64
C PHE A 33 -6.46 4.94 -10.59
N GLU A 34 -6.79 3.66 -10.54
CA GLU A 34 -7.67 3.08 -9.53
C GLU A 34 -6.86 2.11 -8.66
N ALA A 35 -7.09 2.16 -7.36
CA ALA A 35 -6.44 1.29 -6.39
C ALA A 35 -7.48 0.59 -5.53
N TYR A 36 -7.26 -0.69 -5.28
CA TYR A 36 -8.00 -1.44 -4.26
C TYR A 36 -7.28 -1.28 -2.92
N LEU A 37 -8.04 -0.90 -1.89
CA LEU A 37 -7.56 -0.89 -0.51
C LEU A 37 -8.01 -2.18 0.18
N THR A 38 -7.09 -2.78 0.93
CA THR A 38 -7.43 -3.89 1.84
C THR A 38 -8.45 -3.43 2.89
N SER A 39 -9.15 -4.37 3.53
CA SER A 39 -10.18 -4.07 4.52
C SER A 39 -9.68 -3.12 5.62
N ASP A 40 -8.48 -3.36 6.16
CA ASP A 40 -7.91 -2.52 7.23
C ASP A 40 -7.54 -1.12 6.73
N GLN A 41 -7.01 -1.01 5.50
CA GLN A 41 -6.72 0.28 4.88
C GLN A 41 -7.99 1.07 4.60
N ALA A 42 -9.03 0.42 4.09
CA ALA A 42 -10.32 1.03 3.80
C ALA A 42 -10.99 1.51 5.09
N ASP A 43 -11.02 0.68 6.14
CA ASP A 43 -11.59 1.03 7.44
C ASP A 43 -10.87 2.23 8.07
N TRP A 44 -9.53 2.18 8.12
CA TRP A 44 -8.73 3.27 8.66
C TRP A 44 -8.99 4.58 7.92
N LEU A 45 -9.05 4.54 6.60
CA LEU A 45 -9.23 5.72 5.76
C LEU A 45 -10.63 6.30 5.90
N LEU A 46 -11.68 5.46 5.90
CA LEU A 46 -13.06 5.90 6.07
C LEU A 46 -13.29 6.56 7.43
N GLN A 47 -12.68 6.04 8.50
CA GLN A 47 -12.73 6.68 9.82
C GLN A 47 -12.13 8.10 9.82
N ARG A 48 -11.12 8.38 8.99
CA ARG A 48 -10.52 9.73 8.88
C ARG A 48 -11.45 10.69 8.17
N VAL A 49 -12.14 10.23 7.13
CA VAL A 49 -13.16 11.00 6.43
C VAL A 49 -14.35 11.28 7.36
N GLU A 50 -14.84 10.27 8.08
CA GLU A 50 -15.94 10.42 9.04
C GLU A 50 -15.63 11.44 10.14
N ARG A 51 -14.39 11.48 10.62
CA ARG A 51 -13.92 12.46 11.63
C ARG A 51 -13.64 13.85 11.05
N GLY A 52 -13.82 14.05 9.75
CA GLY A 52 -13.59 15.32 9.07
C GLY A 52 -12.11 15.69 8.91
N LEU A 53 -11.18 14.73 9.01
CA LEU A 53 -9.75 14.99 8.72
C LEU A 53 -9.51 15.11 7.21
N PHE A 54 -10.32 14.43 6.41
CA PHE A 54 -10.32 14.53 4.95
C PHE A 54 -11.77 14.66 4.46
N HIS A 55 -11.96 15.37 3.35
CA HIS A 55 -13.21 15.52 2.64
C HIS A 55 -13.64 14.22 1.96
N ASP A 56 -12.70 13.53 1.33
CA ASP A 56 -12.94 12.27 0.62
C ASP A 56 -11.67 11.38 0.59
N PRO A 57 -11.80 10.11 0.14
CA PRO A 57 -10.65 9.23 0.03
C PRO A 57 -9.54 9.67 -0.93
N SER A 58 -9.87 10.41 -1.98
CA SER A 58 -8.86 10.88 -2.94
C SER A 58 -7.96 11.95 -2.31
N GLU A 59 -8.53 12.85 -1.49
CA GLU A 59 -7.75 13.82 -0.71
C GLU A 59 -6.83 13.11 0.29
N ALA A 60 -7.34 12.10 1.00
CA ALA A 60 -6.55 11.31 1.94
C ALA A 60 -5.35 10.64 1.24
N VAL A 61 -5.58 9.99 0.10
CA VAL A 61 -4.51 9.35 -0.69
C VAL A 61 -3.51 10.38 -1.19
N PHE A 62 -3.96 11.54 -1.68
CA PHE A 62 -3.08 12.63 -2.09
C PHE A 62 -2.14 13.07 -0.95
N ALA A 63 -2.69 13.32 0.25
CA ALA A 63 -1.90 13.71 1.41
C ALA A 63 -0.91 12.61 1.85
N ILE A 64 -1.32 11.34 1.81
CA ILE A 64 -0.47 10.20 2.18
C ILE A 64 0.70 10.05 1.19
N VAL A 65 0.45 10.18 -0.12
CA VAL A 65 1.51 10.15 -1.14
C VAL A 65 2.50 11.30 -0.94
N GLN A 66 2.01 12.51 -0.65
CA GLN A 66 2.88 13.65 -0.36
C GLN A 66 3.75 13.41 0.89
N ASN A 67 3.16 12.91 1.97
CA ASN A 67 3.91 12.53 3.17
C ASN A 67 5.02 11.50 2.87
N PHE A 68 4.74 10.54 1.98
CA PHE A 68 5.75 9.54 1.60
C PHE A 68 6.92 10.17 0.85
N ILE A 69 6.65 11.06 -0.12
CA ILE A 69 7.68 11.82 -0.84
C ILE A 69 8.54 12.63 0.12
N GLU A 70 7.91 13.31 1.09
CA GLU A 70 8.61 14.12 2.09
C GLU A 70 9.49 13.29 3.02
N LEU A 71 9.13 12.04 3.29
CA LEU A 71 9.93 11.12 4.12
C LEU A 71 11.13 10.52 3.38
N GLU A 72 11.16 10.49 2.04
CA GLU A 72 12.28 9.92 1.27
C GLU A 72 13.68 10.45 1.64
N PRO A 73 13.90 11.78 1.80
CA PRO A 73 15.20 12.29 2.22
C PRO A 73 15.56 11.95 3.67
N HIS A 74 14.58 11.63 4.51
CA HIS A 74 14.75 11.35 5.95
C HIS A 74 14.98 9.86 6.21
N ARG A 75 16.12 9.35 5.72
CA ARG A 75 16.48 7.92 5.84
C ARG A 75 16.54 7.44 7.29
N ASP A 76 17.03 8.27 8.19
CA ASP A 76 17.10 8.00 9.62
C ASP A 76 15.71 7.72 10.23
N LEU A 77 14.70 8.50 9.86
CA LEU A 77 13.32 8.28 10.31
C LEU A 77 12.72 7.00 9.73
N ARG A 78 12.98 6.72 8.45
CA ARG A 78 12.51 5.49 7.80
C ARG A 78 13.14 4.24 8.41
N ASP A 79 14.44 4.29 8.69
CA ASP A 79 15.17 3.19 9.31
C ASP A 79 14.72 2.96 10.75
N GLU A 80 14.47 4.03 11.50
CA GLU A 80 13.91 3.94 12.86
C GLU A 80 12.49 3.37 12.86
N LEU A 81 11.63 3.80 11.94
CA LEU A 81 10.28 3.23 11.81
C LEU A 81 10.35 1.74 11.49
N LEU A 82 11.19 1.35 10.53
CA LEU A 82 11.39 -0.06 10.17
C LEU A 82 11.91 -0.87 11.37
N ARG A 83 12.88 -0.34 12.11
CA ARG A 83 13.41 -0.99 13.32
C ARG A 83 12.31 -1.25 14.34
N ARG A 84 11.49 -0.24 14.65
CA ARG A 84 10.36 -0.40 15.59
C ARG A 84 9.33 -1.42 15.12
N MET A 85 9.04 -1.46 13.82
CA MET A 85 8.13 -2.47 13.26
C MET A 85 8.70 -3.89 13.44
N LEU A 86 10.00 -4.06 13.17
CA LEU A 86 10.69 -5.34 13.36
C LEU A 86 10.73 -5.75 14.83
N ASP A 87 10.97 -4.81 15.76
CA ASP A 87 10.96 -5.10 17.20
C ASP A 87 9.59 -5.60 17.68
N VAL A 88 8.51 -4.97 17.21
CA VAL A 88 7.13 -5.42 17.48
C VAL A 88 6.89 -6.82 16.91
N SER A 89 7.23 -7.03 15.63
CA SER A 89 7.06 -8.34 15.00
C SER A 89 7.92 -9.44 15.65
N ALA A 90 9.12 -9.13 16.11
CA ALA A 90 10.00 -10.06 16.81
C ALA A 90 9.41 -10.49 18.16
N ALA A 91 8.82 -9.56 18.92
CA ALA A 91 8.12 -9.87 20.15
C ALA A 91 6.90 -10.80 19.90
N ASP A 92 6.17 -10.57 18.81
CA ASP A 92 5.01 -11.42 18.44
C ASP A 92 5.43 -12.81 17.96
N LEU A 93 6.60 -12.94 17.31
CA LEU A 93 7.15 -14.20 16.81
C LEU A 93 7.40 -15.24 17.91
N GLU A 94 7.77 -14.80 19.12
CA GLU A 94 7.96 -15.72 20.26
C GLU A 94 6.67 -16.46 20.65
N SER A 95 5.50 -15.97 20.21
CA SER A 95 4.19 -16.57 20.45
C SER A 95 3.56 -17.19 19.18
N SER A 96 4.31 -17.29 18.07
CA SER A 96 3.74 -17.67 16.78
C SER A 96 3.37 -19.16 16.67
N ARG A 97 2.28 -19.39 15.93
CA ARG A 97 1.76 -20.72 15.60
C ARG A 97 2.63 -21.42 14.54
N PRO A 98 2.60 -22.76 14.44
CA PRO A 98 3.30 -23.50 13.39
C PRO A 98 2.90 -23.00 11.99
N ALA A 99 3.88 -22.89 11.10
CA ALA A 99 3.67 -22.35 9.75
C ALA A 99 2.60 -23.10 8.96
N ASP A 100 2.61 -24.44 9.00
CA ASP A 100 1.65 -25.27 8.29
C ASP A 100 0.20 -24.97 8.69
N GLU A 101 -0.06 -24.76 9.99
CA GLU A 101 -1.40 -24.40 10.48
C GLU A 101 -1.84 -23.02 9.96
N VAL A 102 -0.92 -22.05 9.92
CA VAL A 102 -1.18 -20.70 9.40
C VAL A 102 -1.47 -20.76 7.91
N PHE A 103 -0.69 -21.52 7.14
CA PHE A 103 -0.90 -21.66 5.69
C PHE A 103 -2.20 -22.42 5.36
N ASP A 104 -2.54 -23.46 6.12
CA ASP A 104 -3.81 -24.18 5.97
C ASP A 104 -5.03 -23.31 6.31
N GLU A 105 -4.93 -22.47 7.34
CA GLU A 105 -5.94 -21.45 7.64
C GLU A 105 -6.04 -20.42 6.51
N LEU A 106 -4.91 -19.87 6.06
CA LEU A 106 -4.86 -18.90 4.98
C LEU A 106 -5.48 -19.45 3.69
N HIS A 107 -5.14 -20.67 3.28
CA HIS A 107 -5.74 -21.31 2.11
C HIS A 107 -7.26 -21.48 2.25
N ARG A 108 -7.74 -21.86 3.45
CA ARG A 108 -9.19 -21.95 3.71
C ARG A 108 -9.88 -20.60 3.61
N GLU A 109 -9.28 -19.53 4.15
CA GLU A 109 -9.83 -18.18 4.04
C GLU A 109 -9.82 -17.68 2.60
N LEU A 110 -8.74 -17.91 1.86
CA LEU A 110 -8.62 -17.51 0.45
C LEU A 110 -9.60 -18.26 -0.47
N ALA A 111 -10.00 -19.48 -0.11
CA ALA A 111 -11.00 -20.25 -0.84
C ALA A 111 -12.43 -19.75 -0.63
N LYS A 112 -12.70 -18.95 0.41
CA LYS A 112 -14.03 -18.36 0.64
C LYS A 112 -14.32 -17.28 -0.40
N PRO A 113 -15.59 -17.12 -0.82
CA PRO A 113 -15.97 -16.00 -1.68
C PRO A 113 -15.66 -14.68 -0.96
N ARG A 114 -14.96 -13.78 -1.64
CA ARG A 114 -14.70 -12.44 -1.10
C ARG A 114 -16.00 -11.64 -1.07
N PRO A 115 -16.27 -10.90 0.02
CA PRO A 115 -17.38 -9.97 0.05
C PRO A 115 -17.20 -8.89 -1.02
N GLU A 116 -18.31 -8.33 -1.48
CA GLU A 116 -18.28 -7.24 -2.46
C GLU A 116 -17.56 -6.02 -1.85
N PRO A 117 -16.56 -5.45 -2.56
CA PRO A 117 -15.83 -4.30 -2.07
C PRO A 117 -16.71 -3.04 -2.08
N ALA A 118 -16.63 -2.25 -1.01
CA ALA A 118 -17.27 -0.95 -0.96
C ALA A 118 -16.72 -0.02 -2.05
N ARG A 119 -17.58 0.84 -2.61
CA ARG A 119 -17.23 1.82 -3.64
C ARG A 119 -17.56 3.22 -3.13
N TRP A 120 -16.61 4.13 -3.27
CA TRP A 120 -16.85 5.53 -2.97
C TRP A 120 -17.58 6.21 -4.13
N GLU A 121 -18.78 6.72 -3.87
CA GLU A 121 -19.57 7.47 -4.86
C GLU A 121 -19.38 8.97 -4.65
N LYS A 122 -19.15 9.71 -5.75
CA LYS A 122 -19.09 11.17 -5.69
C LYS A 122 -20.48 11.72 -5.40
N ILE A 123 -20.60 12.44 -4.30
CA ILE A 123 -21.83 13.17 -3.96
C ILE A 123 -21.91 14.40 -4.86
N ALA A 124 -22.89 14.45 -5.77
CA ALA A 124 -23.25 15.68 -6.44
C ALA A 124 -23.89 16.62 -5.41
N ARG A 125 -23.27 17.77 -5.16
CA ARG A 125 -23.84 18.84 -4.34
C ARG A 125 -24.35 19.96 -5.23
#